data_AF-A0A4U9TPX1-F1
#
_entry.id   AF-A0A4U9TPX1-F1
#
_cell.length_a   1.000
_cell.length_b   1.000
_cell.length_c   1.000
_cell.angle_alpha   90.00
_cell.angle_beta   90.00
_cell.angle_gamma   90.00
#
_symmetry.space_group_name_H-M   'P 1'
#
loop_
_entity.id
_entity.type
_entity.pdbx_description
1 polymer ?
#
loop_
_entity_poly.entity_id
_entity_poly.type
_entity_poly.pdbx_seq_one_letter_code
_entity_poly.pdbx_strand_id
1 'polypeptide(L)'
;MFPKLVFAIRDGLNHKFGDANYDIKQLALECASKRMYPDILNYDQVVKVTGSFKTPMGCRSFLGTYEENGEQIHDGRNNIGVISLNLPRIALEAQGNEDRFWQLLDERLLLAKKALMTRIARLEGIKARVAPILYMEGACGVRLKADDNIAEIFKNGRASISLGYIGVHETINALFGSQKHVYDDEQLRAKAIAIVERLKNATESWKEETGYGFSLYSTPSENLCDRFCRLDTSEFGVVAG
;
A
#
# COMPACT_ATOMS: atom_id res chain seq x y z
N MET A 1 -7.86 -18.97 9.59
CA MET A 1 -7.12 -17.79 9.13
C MET A 1 -7.74 -16.49 9.62
N PHE A 2 -9.06 -16.27 9.51
CA PHE A 2 -9.71 -15.02 9.93
C PHE A 2 -10.53 -15.16 11.23
N PRO A 3 -10.80 -14.06 11.94
CA PRO A 3 -10.32 -12.69 11.68
C PRO A 3 -8.81 -12.55 11.91
N LYS A 4 -8.15 -11.66 11.15
CA LYS A 4 -6.80 -11.23 11.51
C LYS A 4 -6.88 -10.43 12.79
N LEU A 5 -5.92 -10.62 13.69
CA LEU A 5 -5.81 -9.81 14.90
C LEU A 5 -4.59 -8.90 14.75
N VAL A 6 -4.78 -7.60 15.02
CA VAL A 6 -3.71 -6.61 15.08
C VAL A 6 -3.70 -6.02 16.48
N PHE A 7 -2.59 -6.16 17.19
CA PHE A 7 -2.40 -5.64 18.53
C PHE A 7 -1.50 -4.41 18.48
N ALA A 8 -2.06 -3.25 18.86
CA ALA A 8 -1.32 -2.01 18.89
C ALA A 8 -0.46 -1.94 20.16
N ILE A 9 0.84 -1.72 19.99
CA ILE A 9 1.78 -1.54 21.09
C ILE A 9 2.15 -0.06 21.25
N ARG A 10 2.09 0.45 22.48
CA ARG A 10 2.37 1.86 22.81
C ARG A 10 3.12 1.94 24.14
N ASP A 11 4.17 2.75 24.16
CA ASP A 11 4.97 2.97 25.37
C ASP A 11 4.11 3.63 26.47
N GLY A 12 4.23 3.16 27.70
CA GLY A 12 3.44 3.64 28.85
C GLY A 12 2.00 3.11 28.92
N LEU A 13 1.59 2.23 28.00
CA LEU A 13 0.26 1.59 28.01
C LEU A 13 0.35 0.07 28.11
N ASN A 14 1.13 -0.56 27.24
CA ASN A 14 1.19 -2.02 27.16
C ASN A 14 2.56 -2.57 26.73
N HIS A 15 3.61 -1.74 26.70
CA HIS A 15 4.90 -2.12 26.11
C HIS A 15 5.85 -2.73 27.13
N LYS A 16 5.95 -2.17 28.33
CA LYS A 16 6.96 -2.49 29.35
C LYS A 16 6.33 -3.05 30.62
N PHE A 17 7.10 -3.84 31.36
CA PHE A 17 6.66 -4.34 32.66
C PHE A 17 6.28 -3.16 33.57
N GLY A 18 5.11 -3.26 34.21
CA GLY A 18 4.54 -2.17 35.01
C GLY A 18 3.56 -1.27 34.26
N ASP A 19 3.49 -1.33 32.92
CA ASP A 19 2.45 -0.64 32.16
C ASP A 19 1.07 -1.26 32.44
N ALA A 20 0.01 -0.45 32.41
CA ALA A 20 -1.35 -0.83 32.82
C ALA A 20 -1.89 -2.09 32.13
N ASN A 21 -1.57 -2.28 30.84
CA ASN A 21 -2.03 -3.40 30.03
C ASN A 21 -0.88 -4.35 29.63
N TYR A 22 0.20 -4.41 30.43
CA TYR A 22 1.32 -5.31 30.16
C TYR A 22 0.93 -6.80 30.24
N ASP A 23 -0.02 -7.13 31.11
CA ASP A 23 -0.65 -8.45 31.20
C ASP A 23 -1.32 -8.86 29.87
N ILE A 24 -2.03 -7.93 29.21
CA ILE A 24 -2.62 -8.16 27.90
C ILE A 24 -1.53 -8.38 26.83
N LYS A 25 -0.39 -7.67 26.91
CA LYS A 25 0.75 -7.95 26.02
C LYS A 25 1.27 -9.38 26.22
N GLN A 26 1.38 -9.87 27.45
CA GLN A 26 1.79 -11.26 27.69
C GLN A 26 0.81 -12.26 27.06
N LEU A 27 -0.50 -12.01 27.20
CA LEU A 27 -1.52 -12.84 26.56
C LEU A 27 -1.45 -12.79 25.02
N ALA A 28 -1.17 -11.60 24.45
CA ALA A 28 -0.96 -11.44 23.02
C ALA A 28 0.24 -12.26 22.52
N LEU A 29 1.36 -12.27 23.26
CA LEU A 29 2.54 -13.07 22.93
C LEU A 29 2.25 -14.58 23.01
N GLU A 30 1.53 -15.03 24.04
CA GLU A 30 1.09 -16.42 24.14
C GLU A 30 0.21 -16.81 22.95
N CYS A 31 -0.77 -15.97 22.60
CA CYS A 31 -1.65 -16.18 21.44
C CYS A 31 -0.84 -16.28 20.14
N ALA A 32 0.07 -15.33 19.89
CA ALA A 32 0.90 -15.30 18.69
C ALA A 32 1.78 -16.54 18.57
N SER A 33 2.40 -17.00 19.66
CA SER A 33 3.22 -18.22 19.66
C SER A 33 2.43 -19.49 19.29
N LYS A 34 1.12 -19.51 19.55
CA LYS A 34 0.24 -20.66 19.32
C LYS A 34 -0.57 -20.56 18.03
N ARG A 35 -0.83 -19.34 17.54
CA ARG A 35 -1.84 -19.06 16.50
C ARG A 35 -1.39 -18.06 15.44
N MET A 36 -0.10 -17.69 15.41
CA MET A 36 0.52 -16.65 14.56
C MET A 36 0.06 -15.22 14.92
N TYR A 37 -1.25 -14.99 15.02
CA TYR A 37 -1.84 -13.71 15.40
C TYR A 37 -1.87 -13.51 16.92
N PRO A 38 -1.82 -12.25 17.43
CA PRO A 38 -1.91 -11.00 16.67
C PRO A 38 -0.60 -10.51 16.04
N ASP A 39 -0.73 -9.84 14.88
CA ASP A 39 0.33 -9.00 14.33
C ASP A 39 0.52 -7.77 15.24
N ILE A 40 1.74 -7.28 15.41
CA ILE A 40 2.02 -6.12 16.26
C ILE A 40 2.10 -4.85 15.41
N LEU A 41 1.39 -3.80 15.85
CA LEU A 41 1.43 -2.48 15.23
C LEU A 41 2.00 -1.45 16.22
N ASN A 42 3.16 -0.87 15.91
CA ASN A 42 3.75 0.17 16.77
C ASN A 42 2.97 1.50 16.61
N TYR A 43 2.34 1.95 17.68
CA TYR A 43 1.50 3.14 17.70
C TYR A 43 2.26 4.39 17.21
N ASP A 44 3.43 4.66 17.81
CA ASP A 44 4.19 5.88 17.54
C ASP A 44 4.75 5.91 16.11
N GLN A 45 5.17 4.76 15.58
CA GLN A 45 5.61 4.67 14.19
C GLN A 45 4.46 4.87 13.21
N VAL A 46 3.27 4.35 13.50
CA VAL A 46 2.08 4.60 12.65
C VAL A 46 1.72 6.08 12.63
N VAL A 47 1.71 6.73 13.80
CA VAL A 47 1.47 8.18 13.88
C VAL A 47 2.54 8.95 13.10
N LYS A 48 3.82 8.62 13.30
CA LYS A 48 4.94 9.26 12.61
C LYS A 48 4.84 9.16 11.08
N VAL A 49 4.51 7.97 10.57
CA VAL A 49 4.52 7.69 9.12
C VAL A 49 3.24 8.15 8.43
N THR A 50 2.09 8.03 9.11
CA THR A 50 0.78 8.23 8.48
C THR A 50 0.04 9.48 8.99
N GLY A 51 0.61 10.20 9.95
CA GLY A 51 0.09 11.44 10.52
C GLY A 51 -0.93 11.28 11.67
N SER A 52 -1.42 10.06 11.91
CA SER A 52 -2.31 9.75 13.05
C SER A 52 -2.33 8.24 13.30
N PHE A 53 -2.97 7.78 14.37
CA PHE A 53 -3.11 6.34 14.60
C PHE A 53 -4.34 5.78 13.88
N LYS A 54 -4.16 4.69 13.13
CA LYS A 54 -5.23 3.96 12.42
C LYS A 54 -4.83 2.51 12.21
N THR A 55 -5.81 1.65 12.00
CA THR A 55 -5.61 0.24 11.64
C THR A 55 -5.56 0.07 10.11
N PRO A 56 -4.89 -0.98 9.60
CA PRO A 56 -4.87 -1.25 8.17
C PRO A 56 -6.25 -1.70 7.68
N MET A 57 -6.66 -1.20 6.50
CA MET A 57 -7.76 -1.78 5.75
C MET A 57 -7.30 -3.09 5.11
N GLY A 58 -8.00 -4.18 5.45
CA GLY A 58 -7.64 -5.52 4.99
C GLY A 58 -6.28 -5.96 5.53
N CYS A 59 -5.35 -6.32 4.65
CA CYS A 59 -4.04 -6.83 5.07
C CYS A 59 -3.09 -5.73 5.59
N ARG A 60 -2.92 -4.63 4.83
CA ARG A 60 -1.90 -3.60 5.13
C ARG A 60 -2.09 -2.27 4.38
N SER A 61 -3.31 -1.96 3.95
CA SER A 61 -3.58 -0.67 3.29
C SER A 61 -3.85 0.40 4.35
N PHE A 62 -2.93 1.35 4.51
CA PHE A 62 -3.08 2.44 5.47
C PHE A 62 -3.59 3.70 4.79
N LEU A 63 -4.51 4.39 5.46
CA LEU A 63 -5.01 5.69 5.02
C LEU A 63 -4.03 6.81 5.38
N GLY A 64 -3.89 7.81 4.50
CA GLY A 64 -3.29 9.09 4.86
C GLY A 64 -4.23 9.91 5.77
N THR A 65 -3.72 10.97 6.37
CA THR A 65 -4.54 11.93 7.13
C THR A 65 -5.63 12.53 6.24
N TYR A 66 -6.82 12.67 6.81
CA TYR A 66 -7.96 13.35 6.21
C TYR A 66 -8.78 13.93 7.36
N GLU A 67 -9.21 15.17 7.19
CA GLU A 67 -9.92 15.94 8.19
C GLU A 67 -11.20 16.51 7.61
N GLU A 68 -12.26 16.47 8.40
CA GLU A 68 -13.55 17.07 8.09
C GLU A 68 -14.02 17.82 9.35
N ASN A 69 -14.40 19.09 9.21
CA ASN A 69 -14.83 19.94 10.33
C ASN A 69 -13.84 20.03 11.50
N GLY A 70 -12.54 19.93 11.23
CA GLY A 70 -11.48 19.96 12.25
C GLY A 70 -11.27 18.64 12.98
N GLU A 71 -11.95 17.57 12.57
CA GLU A 71 -11.80 16.22 13.14
C GLU A 71 -11.13 15.26 12.15
N GLN A 72 -10.21 14.44 12.66
CA GLN A 72 -9.57 13.40 11.85
C GLN A 72 -10.52 12.24 11.63
N ILE A 73 -10.79 11.91 10.36
CA ILE A 73 -11.69 10.83 9.99
C ILE A 73 -10.88 9.62 9.52
N HIS A 74 -11.16 8.47 10.12
CA HIS A 74 -10.55 7.17 9.80
C HIS A 74 -11.62 6.16 9.40
N ASP A 75 -12.59 5.94 10.26
CA ASP A 75 -13.67 5.00 10.02
C ASP A 75 -14.59 5.46 8.88
N GLY A 76 -15.09 4.49 8.11
CA GLY A 76 -15.91 4.75 6.93
C GLY A 76 -15.14 5.23 5.68
N ARG A 77 -13.82 5.44 5.78
CA ARG A 77 -12.97 5.66 4.60
C ARG A 77 -12.55 4.33 3.98
N ASN A 78 -12.14 4.39 2.71
CA ASN A 78 -11.88 3.20 1.91
C ASN A 78 -10.71 3.39 0.93
N ASN A 79 -10.35 2.30 0.25
CA ASN A 79 -9.46 2.29 -0.90
C ASN A 79 -10.25 1.90 -2.16
N ILE A 80 -10.03 2.61 -3.28
CA ILE A 80 -10.79 2.41 -4.53
C ILE A 80 -10.05 1.57 -5.59
N GLY A 81 -8.87 1.05 -5.25
CA GLY A 81 -8.20 0.03 -6.05
C GLY A 81 -6.69 0.14 -6.05
N VAL A 82 -6.08 -0.87 -6.67
CA VAL A 82 -4.64 -1.05 -6.77
C VAL A 82 -4.26 -1.34 -8.21
N ILE A 83 -3.18 -0.73 -8.70
CA ILE A 83 -2.45 -1.14 -9.91
C ILE A 83 -1.01 -1.37 -9.51
N SER A 84 -0.49 -2.59 -9.69
CA SER A 84 0.86 -2.95 -9.26
C SER A 84 1.86 -2.93 -10.41
N LEU A 85 3.00 -2.29 -10.19
CA LEU A 85 4.16 -2.35 -11.08
C LEU A 85 4.95 -3.63 -10.84
N ASN A 86 5.31 -4.30 -11.94
CA ASN A 86 6.30 -5.37 -11.97
C ASN A 86 7.68 -4.71 -12.12
N LEU A 87 8.37 -4.43 -11.01
CA LEU A 87 9.68 -3.78 -11.06
C LEU A 87 10.75 -4.70 -11.69
N PRO A 88 10.80 -6.02 -11.42
CA PRO A 88 11.73 -6.93 -12.09
C PRO A 88 11.64 -6.87 -13.61
N ARG A 89 10.43 -6.86 -14.18
CA ARG A 89 10.23 -6.68 -15.62
C ARG A 89 10.96 -5.46 -16.17
N ILE A 90 10.83 -4.32 -15.49
CA ILE A 90 11.42 -3.05 -15.93
C ILE A 90 12.95 -3.15 -15.93
N ALA A 91 13.53 -3.80 -14.91
CA ALA A 91 14.97 -4.05 -14.86
C ALA A 91 15.46 -5.00 -15.94
N LEU A 92 14.72 -6.08 -16.22
CA LEU A 92 15.04 -7.02 -17.30
C LEU A 92 15.00 -6.33 -18.68
N GLU A 93 14.00 -5.49 -18.92
CA GLU A 93 13.90 -4.67 -20.14
C GLU A 93 15.03 -3.65 -20.26
N ALA A 94 15.63 -3.23 -19.14
CA ALA A 94 16.75 -2.30 -19.10
C ALA A 94 18.11 -2.95 -19.35
N GLN A 95 18.21 -4.28 -19.30
CA GLN A 95 19.44 -5.05 -19.61
C GLN A 95 20.69 -4.55 -18.87
N GLY A 96 20.56 -4.24 -17.58
CA GLY A 96 21.65 -3.73 -16.74
C GLY A 96 22.02 -2.25 -16.96
N ASN A 97 21.31 -1.54 -17.86
CA ASN A 97 21.49 -0.10 -18.05
C ASN A 97 20.60 0.69 -17.09
N GLU A 98 21.21 1.32 -16.09
CA GLU A 98 20.49 2.06 -15.05
C GLU A 98 19.71 3.27 -15.61
N ASP A 99 20.29 4.04 -16.54
CA ASP A 99 19.61 5.19 -17.15
C ASP A 99 18.35 4.74 -17.92
N ARG A 100 18.45 3.60 -18.62
CA ARG A 100 17.32 3.00 -19.33
C ARG A 100 16.24 2.53 -18.36
N PHE A 101 16.63 1.95 -17.22
CA PHE A 101 15.69 1.54 -16.17
C PHE A 101 14.86 2.72 -15.66
N TRP A 102 15.51 3.85 -15.36
CA TRP A 102 14.80 5.04 -14.86
C TRP A 102 13.83 5.61 -15.90
N GLN A 103 14.22 5.66 -17.18
CA GLN A 103 13.31 6.05 -18.27
C GLN A 103 12.09 5.12 -18.37
N LEU A 104 12.31 3.81 -18.37
CA LEU A 104 11.23 2.82 -18.44
C LEU A 104 10.32 2.90 -17.20
N LEU A 105 10.88 3.11 -16.01
CA LEU A 105 10.11 3.25 -14.79
C LEU A 105 9.15 4.45 -14.88
N ASP A 106 9.62 5.59 -15.37
CA ASP A 106 8.81 6.78 -15.56
C ASP A 106 7.70 6.57 -16.60
N GLU A 107 8.01 5.90 -17.72
CA GLU A 107 7.00 5.50 -18.71
C GLU A 107 5.91 4.60 -18.08
N ARG A 108 6.31 3.62 -17.27
CA ARG A 108 5.38 2.71 -16.58
C ARG A 108 4.57 3.41 -15.50
N LEU A 109 5.14 4.41 -14.83
CA LEU A 109 4.43 5.25 -13.86
C LEU A 109 3.30 6.04 -14.53
N LEU A 110 3.53 6.63 -15.71
CA LEU A 110 2.49 7.32 -16.48
C LEU A 110 1.35 6.36 -16.88
N LEU A 111 1.70 5.15 -17.33
CA LEU A 111 0.71 4.13 -17.66
C LEU A 111 -0.09 3.69 -16.43
N ALA A 112 0.58 3.48 -15.29
CA ALA A 112 -0.08 3.10 -14.04
C ALA A 112 -1.04 4.18 -13.56
N LYS A 113 -0.63 5.46 -13.61
CA LYS A 113 -1.51 6.59 -13.31
C LYS A 113 -2.75 6.60 -14.20
N LYS A 114 -2.59 6.43 -15.52
CA LYS A 114 -3.70 6.35 -16.47
C LYS A 114 -4.67 5.20 -16.12
N ALA A 115 -4.13 4.03 -15.78
CA ALA A 115 -4.94 2.88 -15.37
C ALA A 115 -5.72 3.17 -14.07
N LEU A 116 -5.09 3.78 -13.08
CA LEU A 116 -5.72 4.18 -11.82
C LEU A 116 -6.83 5.24 -12.04
N MET A 117 -6.56 6.26 -12.85
CA MET A 117 -7.56 7.28 -13.21
C MET A 117 -8.74 6.70 -14.00
N THR A 118 -8.49 5.70 -14.85
CA THR A 118 -9.57 4.99 -15.56
C THR A 118 -10.50 4.27 -14.58
N ARG A 119 -9.98 3.74 -13.47
CA ARG A 119 -10.80 3.13 -12.42
C ARG A 119 -11.63 4.17 -11.68
N ILE A 120 -11.06 5.33 -11.38
CA ILE A 120 -11.78 6.47 -10.78
C ILE A 120 -12.94 6.89 -11.69
N ALA A 121 -12.66 7.11 -12.98
CA ALA A 121 -13.66 7.56 -13.95
C ALA A 121 -14.86 6.58 -14.06
N ARG A 122 -14.64 5.27 -13.85
CA ARG A 122 -15.73 4.28 -13.84
C ARG A 122 -16.71 4.42 -12.68
N LEU A 123 -16.33 5.14 -11.61
CA LEU A 123 -17.20 5.40 -10.46
C LEU A 123 -18.07 6.65 -10.69
N GLU A 124 -17.79 7.45 -11.72
CA GLU A 124 -18.58 8.63 -12.05
C GLU A 124 -20.00 8.24 -12.48
N GLY A 125 -21.00 8.92 -11.92
CA GLY A 125 -22.41 8.68 -12.23
C GLY A 125 -23.03 7.46 -11.53
N ILE A 126 -22.22 6.64 -10.85
CA ILE A 126 -22.72 5.48 -10.09
C ILE A 126 -23.52 5.96 -8.88
N LYS A 127 -24.70 5.36 -8.69
CA LYS A 127 -25.67 5.76 -7.67
C LYS A 127 -25.53 4.94 -6.39
N ALA A 128 -25.80 5.56 -5.23
CA ALA A 128 -25.64 4.92 -3.92
C ALA A 128 -26.42 3.59 -3.75
N ARG A 129 -27.56 3.44 -4.44
CA ARG A 129 -28.35 2.20 -4.46
C ARG A 129 -27.59 0.95 -4.92
N VAL A 130 -26.41 1.09 -5.54
CA VAL A 130 -25.57 -0.06 -5.93
C VAL A 130 -25.09 -0.87 -4.73
N ALA A 131 -24.91 -0.23 -3.56
CA ALA A 131 -24.51 -0.89 -2.32
C ALA A 131 -25.04 -0.14 -1.08
N PRO A 132 -26.31 -0.36 -0.69
CA PRO A 132 -26.96 0.40 0.39
C PRO A 132 -26.21 0.35 1.71
N ILE A 133 -25.68 -0.82 2.11
CA ILE A 133 -24.92 -0.97 3.37
C ILE A 133 -23.70 -0.05 3.41
N LEU A 134 -23.02 0.14 2.28
CA LEU A 134 -21.83 0.98 2.17
C LEU A 134 -22.21 2.46 2.17
N TYR A 135 -23.12 2.84 1.28
CA TYR A 135 -23.30 4.24 0.92
C TYR A 135 -24.49 4.91 1.61
N MET A 136 -25.46 4.14 2.10
CA MET A 136 -26.72 4.66 2.67
C MET A 136 -26.84 4.38 4.16
N GLU A 137 -26.27 3.25 4.64
CA GLU A 137 -26.42 2.80 6.03
C GLU A 137 -25.22 3.04 6.94
N GLY A 138 -24.23 3.83 6.48
CA GLY A 138 -23.16 4.36 7.32
C GLY A 138 -21.86 3.57 7.32
N ALA A 139 -21.73 2.44 6.61
CA ALA A 139 -20.47 1.70 6.61
C ALA A 139 -19.31 2.48 5.94
N CYS A 140 -19.61 3.39 5.01
CA CYS A 140 -18.63 4.36 4.49
C CYS A 140 -18.68 5.73 5.21
N GLY A 141 -19.20 5.79 6.44
CA GLY A 141 -19.24 7.02 7.25
C GLY A 141 -20.16 8.12 6.67
N VAL A 142 -21.05 7.75 5.76
CA VAL A 142 -21.99 8.65 5.07
C VAL A 142 -23.35 7.97 4.96
N ARG A 143 -24.41 8.77 4.77
CA ARG A 143 -25.78 8.29 4.52
C ARG A 143 -26.35 9.00 3.29
N LEU A 144 -25.90 8.56 2.12
CA LEU A 144 -26.37 9.07 0.83
C LEU A 144 -27.81 8.62 0.55
N LYS A 145 -28.54 9.40 -0.24
CA LYS A 145 -29.83 8.97 -0.83
C LYS A 145 -29.57 8.01 -2.00
N ALA A 146 -30.55 7.18 -2.31
CA ALA A 146 -30.45 6.13 -3.35
C ALA A 146 -29.99 6.64 -4.74
N ASP A 147 -30.29 7.90 -5.08
CA ASP A 147 -29.97 8.57 -6.35
C ASP A 147 -28.75 9.50 -6.30
N ASP A 148 -28.10 9.63 -5.14
CA ASP A 148 -26.87 10.42 -5.01
C ASP A 148 -25.69 9.69 -5.67
N ASN A 149 -24.72 10.47 -6.16
CA ASN A 149 -23.52 9.96 -6.81
C ASN A 149 -22.46 9.57 -5.77
N ILE A 150 -21.95 8.33 -5.85
CA ILE A 150 -20.93 7.84 -4.90
C ILE A 150 -19.54 8.43 -5.16
N ALA A 151 -19.28 8.96 -6.35
CA ALA A 151 -17.95 9.48 -6.69
C ALA A 151 -17.50 10.60 -5.74
N GLU A 152 -18.44 11.41 -5.22
CA GLU A 152 -18.13 12.54 -4.35
C GLU A 152 -17.45 12.12 -3.05
N ILE A 153 -17.80 10.95 -2.49
CA ILE A 153 -17.26 10.49 -1.21
C ILE A 153 -15.84 9.91 -1.31
N PHE A 154 -15.26 9.89 -2.52
CA PHE A 154 -13.90 9.40 -2.78
C PHE A 154 -12.91 10.51 -3.12
N LYS A 155 -13.40 11.72 -3.42
CA LYS A 155 -12.59 12.87 -3.82
C LYS A 155 -11.84 13.49 -2.64
N ASN A 156 -10.97 14.46 -2.95
CA ASN A 156 -10.33 15.33 -1.97
C ASN A 156 -9.56 14.57 -0.88
N GLY A 157 -8.90 13.48 -1.26
CA GLY A 157 -8.12 12.63 -0.35
C GLY A 157 -8.94 11.75 0.60
N ARG A 158 -10.28 11.76 0.53
CA ARG A 158 -11.11 10.95 1.43
C ARG A 158 -10.89 9.45 1.21
N ALA A 159 -10.93 8.98 -0.04
CA ALA A 159 -10.52 7.63 -0.38
C ALA A 159 -9.04 7.57 -0.78
N SER A 160 -8.37 6.46 -0.47
CA SER A 160 -7.05 6.19 -1.02
C SER A 160 -7.13 5.42 -2.35
N ILE A 161 -6.13 5.60 -3.20
CA ILE A 161 -5.95 4.82 -4.43
C ILE A 161 -4.47 4.42 -4.55
N SER A 162 -4.21 3.15 -4.83
CA SER A 162 -2.88 2.59 -4.56
C SER A 162 -2.08 2.31 -5.84
N LEU A 163 -0.88 2.89 -5.89
CA LEU A 163 0.20 2.40 -6.74
C LEU A 163 0.88 1.25 -6.00
N GLY A 164 0.61 0.03 -6.46
CA GLY A 164 1.26 -1.17 -5.98
C GLY A 164 2.67 -1.34 -6.55
N TYR A 165 3.55 -2.02 -5.83
CA TYR A 165 4.83 -2.49 -6.37
C TYR A 165 5.24 -3.82 -5.74
N ILE A 166 6.14 -4.54 -6.42
CA ILE A 166 6.73 -5.80 -5.97
C ILE A 166 8.11 -6.00 -6.61
N GLY A 167 8.94 -6.81 -5.95
CA GLY A 167 10.13 -7.40 -6.54
C GLY A 167 11.37 -6.53 -6.46
N VAL A 168 11.48 -5.69 -5.42
CA VAL A 168 12.63 -4.79 -5.26
C VAL A 168 13.95 -5.56 -5.21
N HIS A 169 13.98 -6.72 -4.56
CA HIS A 169 15.18 -7.55 -4.49
C HIS A 169 15.59 -8.03 -5.88
N GLU A 170 14.67 -8.64 -6.62
CA GLU A 170 14.90 -9.18 -7.96
C GLU A 170 15.21 -8.07 -8.98
N THR A 171 14.63 -6.87 -8.81
CA THR A 171 15.00 -5.67 -9.57
C THR A 171 16.47 -5.30 -9.40
N ILE A 172 16.97 -5.33 -8.17
CA ILE A 172 18.38 -5.02 -7.87
C ILE A 172 19.28 -6.11 -8.46
N ASN A 173 18.93 -7.39 -8.29
CA ASN A 173 19.68 -8.50 -8.88
C ASN A 173 19.75 -8.39 -10.41
N ALA A 174 18.65 -8.04 -11.07
CA ALA A 174 18.57 -7.90 -12.52
C ALA A 174 19.40 -6.71 -13.06
N LEU A 175 19.54 -5.62 -12.29
CA LEU A 175 20.32 -4.45 -12.71
C LEU A 175 21.82 -4.59 -12.43
N PHE A 176 22.18 -5.16 -11.27
CA PHE A 176 23.54 -5.07 -10.73
C PHE A 176 24.21 -6.43 -10.51
N GLY A 177 23.51 -7.53 -10.76
CA GLY A 177 23.96 -8.89 -10.48
C GLY A 177 23.57 -9.38 -9.07
N SER A 178 23.66 -10.70 -8.87
CA SER A 178 23.21 -11.40 -7.66
C SER A 178 24.33 -11.91 -6.76
N GLN A 179 25.59 -11.49 -7.01
CA GLN A 179 26.75 -11.96 -6.24
C GLN A 179 26.79 -11.41 -4.81
N LYS A 180 26.17 -10.25 -4.57
CA LYS A 180 26.00 -9.66 -3.26
C LYS A 180 24.52 -9.48 -2.97
N HIS A 181 24.10 -9.87 -1.78
CA HIS A 181 22.73 -9.66 -1.35
C HIS A 181 22.50 -8.18 -1.02
N VAL A 182 21.34 -7.63 -1.41
CA VAL A 182 21.00 -6.22 -1.20
C VAL A 182 21.10 -5.79 0.27
N TYR A 183 20.80 -6.67 1.23
CA TYR A 183 20.94 -6.35 2.65
C TYR A 183 22.39 -6.11 3.08
N ASP A 184 23.38 -6.70 2.41
CA ASP A 184 24.78 -6.70 2.84
C ASP A 184 25.63 -5.62 2.14
N ASP A 185 25.09 -4.94 1.13
CA ASP A 185 25.79 -3.90 0.37
C ASP A 185 25.07 -2.55 0.44
N GLU A 186 25.72 -1.56 1.05
CA GLU A 186 25.14 -0.24 1.26
C GLU A 186 24.75 0.49 -0.03
N GLN A 187 25.53 0.31 -1.09
CA GLN A 187 25.26 0.94 -2.38
C GLN A 187 24.00 0.31 -3.01
N LEU A 188 23.88 -1.02 -2.96
CA LEU A 188 22.67 -1.71 -3.45
C LEU A 188 21.43 -1.34 -2.63
N ARG A 189 21.54 -1.21 -1.30
CA ARG A 189 20.45 -0.70 -0.46
C ARG A 189 20.03 0.71 -0.87
N ALA A 190 20.99 1.61 -1.09
CA ALA A 190 20.70 2.98 -1.52
C ALA A 190 19.97 3.00 -2.88
N LYS A 191 20.36 2.16 -3.84
CA LYS A 191 19.65 2.00 -5.12
C LYS A 191 18.22 1.49 -4.92
N ALA A 192 18.01 0.49 -4.06
CA ALA A 192 16.68 -0.03 -3.75
C ALA A 192 15.76 1.03 -3.12
N ILE A 193 16.29 1.81 -2.18
CA ILE A 193 15.57 2.92 -1.53
C ILE A 193 15.21 3.98 -2.58
N ALA A 194 16.13 4.36 -3.46
CA ALA A 194 15.88 5.36 -4.50
C ALA A 194 14.71 4.96 -5.43
N ILE A 195 14.56 3.67 -5.73
CA ILE A 195 13.42 3.16 -6.52
C ILE A 195 12.11 3.42 -5.77
N VAL A 196 12.05 3.03 -4.49
CA VAL A 196 10.86 3.22 -3.65
C VAL A 196 10.54 4.72 -3.47
N GLU A 197 11.56 5.57 -3.31
CA GLU A 197 11.43 7.02 -3.25
C GLU A 197 10.86 7.60 -4.54
N ARG A 198 11.33 7.15 -5.72
CA ARG A 198 10.77 7.58 -7.02
C ARG A 198 9.28 7.25 -7.13
N LEU A 199 8.88 6.04 -6.73
CA LEU A 199 7.47 5.63 -6.72
C LEU A 199 6.64 6.47 -5.74
N LYS A 200 7.20 6.76 -4.55
CA LYS A 200 6.55 7.59 -3.53
C LYS A 200 6.34 9.02 -4.05
N ASN A 201 7.38 9.63 -4.63
CA ASN A 201 7.31 10.97 -5.20
C ASN A 201 6.27 11.06 -6.32
N ALA A 202 6.16 10.03 -7.16
CA ALA A 202 5.10 9.97 -8.17
C ALA A 202 3.69 9.99 -7.54
N THR A 203 3.46 9.20 -6.49
CA THR A 203 2.15 9.20 -5.79
C THR A 203 1.82 10.53 -5.13
N GLU A 204 2.79 11.23 -4.54
CA GLU A 204 2.57 12.57 -3.97
C GLU A 204 2.26 13.60 -5.05
N SER A 205 3.01 13.60 -6.16
CA SER A 205 2.74 14.49 -7.30
C SER A 205 1.33 14.27 -7.88
N TRP A 206 0.88 13.02 -8.02
CA TRP A 206 -0.46 12.74 -8.53
C TRP A 206 -1.56 13.15 -7.56
N LYS A 207 -1.29 13.07 -6.25
CA LYS A 207 -2.21 13.57 -5.23
C LYS A 207 -2.36 15.08 -5.32
N GLU A 208 -1.27 15.82 -5.45
CA GLU A 208 -1.29 17.28 -5.65
C GLU A 208 -2.03 17.68 -6.93
N GLU A 209 -1.79 16.96 -8.03
CA GLU A 209 -2.40 17.26 -9.33
C GLU A 209 -3.90 16.96 -9.38
N THR A 210 -4.34 15.87 -8.76
CA THR A 210 -5.70 15.33 -8.97
C THR A 210 -6.63 15.51 -7.78
N GLY A 211 -6.09 15.78 -6.59
CA GLY A 211 -6.83 15.80 -5.34
C GLY A 211 -7.24 14.42 -4.80
N TYR A 212 -6.95 13.32 -5.50
CA TYR A 212 -7.23 11.96 -4.99
C TYR A 212 -6.10 11.47 -4.08
N GLY A 213 -6.45 10.63 -3.09
CA GLY A 213 -5.50 10.11 -2.10
C GLY A 213 -4.56 9.03 -2.64
N PHE A 214 -3.74 9.33 -3.65
CA PHE A 214 -2.74 8.41 -4.15
C PHE A 214 -1.77 7.99 -3.04
N SER A 215 -1.49 6.69 -2.94
CA SER A 215 -0.55 6.14 -1.97
C SER A 215 0.28 5.01 -2.55
N LEU A 216 1.52 4.90 -2.09
CA LEU A 216 2.39 3.78 -2.43
C LEU A 216 2.02 2.55 -1.58
N TYR A 217 1.92 1.39 -2.23
CA TYR A 217 1.42 0.17 -1.61
C TYR A 217 2.35 -1.02 -1.90
N SER A 218 2.92 -1.60 -0.84
CA SER A 218 3.68 -2.85 -0.96
C SER A 218 2.69 -4.01 -1.14
N THR A 219 2.48 -4.47 -2.37
CA THR A 219 1.42 -5.42 -2.70
C THR A 219 1.61 -6.77 -1.97
N PRO A 220 0.62 -7.31 -1.21
CA PRO A 220 0.71 -8.60 -0.51
C PRO A 220 1.10 -9.77 -1.39
N SER A 221 0.61 -9.73 -2.64
CA SER A 221 1.08 -10.57 -3.73
C SER A 221 1.00 -12.08 -3.48
N GLU A 222 -0.11 -12.54 -2.88
CA GLU A 222 -0.33 -13.99 -2.65
C GLU A 222 -0.30 -14.80 -3.95
N ASN A 223 -0.86 -14.26 -5.04
CA ASN A 223 -0.86 -14.91 -6.37
C ASN A 223 -0.08 -14.11 -7.43
N LEU A 224 0.22 -12.84 -7.17
CA LEU A 224 0.81 -11.96 -8.16
C LEU A 224 2.30 -12.24 -8.38
N CYS A 225 3.00 -12.77 -7.37
CA CYS A 225 4.43 -13.08 -7.46
C CYS A 225 4.68 -14.19 -8.48
N ASP A 226 3.92 -15.28 -8.41
CA ASP A 226 3.95 -16.37 -9.40
C ASP A 226 3.55 -15.85 -10.79
N ARG A 227 2.45 -15.10 -10.88
CA ARG A 227 1.95 -14.60 -12.17
C ARG A 227 2.98 -13.73 -12.89
N PHE A 228 3.61 -12.79 -12.19
CA PHE A 228 4.64 -11.94 -12.80
C PHE A 228 5.88 -12.75 -13.16
N CYS A 229 6.37 -13.61 -12.27
CA CYS A 229 7.52 -14.47 -12.54
C CYS A 229 7.29 -15.35 -13.79
N ARG A 230 6.11 -15.96 -13.94
CA ARG A 230 5.77 -16.77 -15.13
C ARG A 230 5.75 -15.98 -16.43
N LEU A 231 5.16 -14.78 -16.41
CA LEU A 231 5.12 -13.91 -17.59
C LEU A 231 6.53 -13.43 -17.97
N ASP A 232 7.36 -13.09 -16.99
CA ASP A 232 8.74 -12.69 -17.22
C ASP A 232 9.58 -13.86 -17.71
N THR A 233 9.41 -15.04 -17.11
CA THR A 233 10.07 -16.28 -17.57
C THR A 233 9.70 -16.62 -19.02
N SER A 234 8.44 -16.40 -19.42
CA SER A 234 8.03 -16.66 -20.80
C SER A 234 8.67 -15.73 -21.83
N GLU A 235 9.05 -14.52 -21.43
CA GLU A 235 9.69 -13.54 -22.30
C GLU A 235 11.21 -13.66 -22.29
N PHE A 236 11.81 -13.74 -21.10
CA PHE A 236 13.26 -13.61 -20.89
C PHE A 236 13.95 -14.94 -20.59
N GLY A 237 13.18 -16.03 -20.47
CA GLY A 237 13.69 -17.30 -19.97
C GLY A 237 13.96 -17.27 -18.46
N VAL A 238 14.63 -18.31 -17.97
CA VAL A 238 15.04 -18.40 -16.57
C VAL A 238 16.28 -17.52 -16.35
N VAL A 239 16.14 -16.50 -15.51
CA VAL A 239 17.21 -15.58 -15.12
C VAL A 239 17.74 -16.02 -13.75
N ALA A 240 19.06 -16.00 -13.57
CA ALA A 240 19.68 -16.40 -12.31
C ALA A 240 19.63 -15.28 -11.26
N GLY A 241 19.26 -15.62 -10.03
CA GLY A 241 19.08 -14.69 -8.90
C GLY A 241 17.60 -14.48 -8.59
#